data_AF-E4Z5F9-F1
#
_entry.id   AF-E4Z5F9-F1
#
_cell.length_a   1.000
_cell.length_b   1.000
_cell.length_c   1.000
_cell.angle_alpha   90.00
_cell.angle_beta   90.00
_cell.angle_gamma   90.00
#
_symmetry.space_group_name_H-M   'P 1'
#
loop_
_entity.id
_entity.type
_entity.pdbx_description
1 polymer ?
#
loop_
_entity_poly.entity_id
_entity_poly.type
_entity_poly.pdbx_seq_one_letter_code
_entity_poly.pdbx_strand_id
1 'polypeptide(L)'
;RMSMQKQENLRIIMDVLNDEMDELKRIHDGDVSMAMSKTTLDAEFGEDIKGMSEDEQQQLGKMVNKADAHVKGCMTVAYCAIMVAKLIQANQFILDDVREYLADGAIKYSIQCFDEVDNILKLSGKEDDVSAQYMKEARAIFATNNLN
;
A
#
# COMPACT_ATOMS: atom_id res chain seq x y z
N ARG A 1 5.69 -23.87 -18.33
CA ARG A 1 4.50 -23.08 -18.71
C ARG A 1 3.60 -22.97 -17.49
N MET A 2 3.25 -21.76 -17.07
CA MET A 2 2.39 -21.52 -15.91
C MET A 2 0.95 -21.91 -16.25
N SER A 3 0.16 -22.39 -15.27
CA SER A 3 -1.27 -22.68 -15.52
C SER A 3 -2.06 -21.38 -15.68
N MET A 4 -3.18 -21.42 -16.43
CA MET A 4 -4.05 -20.25 -16.60
C MET A 4 -4.46 -19.63 -15.27
N GLN A 5 -4.85 -20.46 -14.28
CA GLN A 5 -5.20 -19.99 -12.94
C GLN A 5 -4.08 -19.18 -12.27
N LYS A 6 -2.82 -19.61 -12.43
CA LYS A 6 -1.68 -18.89 -11.83
C LYS A 6 -1.40 -17.56 -12.53
N GLN A 7 -1.68 -17.47 -13.83
CA GLN A 7 -1.59 -16.20 -14.57
C GLN A 7 -2.70 -15.24 -14.17
N GLU A 8 -3.92 -15.74 -13.98
CA GLU A 8 -5.05 -14.93 -13.50
C GLU A 8 -4.79 -14.40 -12.08
N ASN A 9 -4.29 -15.26 -11.18
CA ASN A 9 -3.93 -14.82 -9.82
C ASN A 9 -2.83 -13.76 -9.82
N LEU A 10 -1.82 -13.87 -10.71
CA LEU A 10 -0.79 -12.84 -10.86
C LEU A 10 -1.40 -11.52 -11.34
N ARG A 11 -2.31 -11.56 -12.30
CA ARG A 11 -3.02 -10.37 -12.78
C ARG A 11 -3.80 -9.68 -11.67
N ILE A 12 -4.57 -10.43 -10.87
CA ILE A 12 -5.31 -9.87 -9.73
C ILE A 12 -4.38 -9.13 -8.77
N ILE A 13 -3.20 -9.68 -8.46
CA ILE A 13 -2.24 -9.00 -7.57
C ILE A 13 -1.74 -7.69 -8.20
N MET A 14 -1.45 -7.70 -9.51
CA MET A 14 -0.98 -6.52 -10.23
C MET A 14 -2.06 -5.46 -10.42
N ASP A 15 -3.31 -5.88 -10.62
CA ASP A 15 -4.49 -4.99 -10.66
C ASP A 15 -4.64 -4.25 -9.33
N VAL A 16 -4.66 -4.99 -8.22
CA VAL A 16 -4.72 -4.40 -6.88
C VAL A 16 -3.54 -3.45 -6.65
N LEU A 17 -2.34 -3.82 -7.09
CA LEU A 17 -1.16 -2.96 -6.95
C LEU A 17 -1.34 -1.64 -7.70
N ASN A 18 -1.76 -1.69 -8.97
CA ASN A 18 -1.98 -0.50 -9.79
C ASN A 18 -3.11 0.38 -9.21
N ASP A 19 -4.24 -0.22 -8.86
CA ASP A 19 -5.41 0.48 -8.35
C ASP A 19 -5.11 1.21 -7.03
N GLU A 20 -4.48 0.52 -6.08
CA GLU A 20 -4.12 1.10 -4.77
C GLU A 20 -3.03 2.16 -4.89
N MET A 21 -2.10 2.00 -5.82
CA MET A 21 -1.13 3.04 -6.12
C MET A 21 -1.78 4.32 -6.64
N ASP A 22 -2.76 4.20 -7.54
CA ASP A 22 -3.46 5.37 -8.08
C ASP A 22 -4.41 6.00 -7.06
N GLU A 23 -4.99 5.21 -6.15
CA GLU A 23 -5.72 5.72 -4.98
C GLU A 23 -4.78 6.49 -4.04
N LEU A 24 -3.60 5.95 -3.71
CA LEU A 24 -2.62 6.63 -2.87
C LEU A 24 -2.16 7.97 -3.44
N LYS A 25 -1.95 8.05 -4.76
CA LYS A 25 -1.64 9.33 -5.44
C LYS A 25 -2.78 10.33 -5.28
N ARG A 26 -4.03 9.90 -5.49
CA ARG A 26 -5.23 10.75 -5.33
C ARG A 26 -5.37 11.25 -3.88
N ILE A 27 -5.12 10.40 -2.90
CA ILE A 27 -5.11 10.77 -1.48
C ILE A 27 -4.04 11.83 -1.20
N HIS A 28 -2.84 11.67 -1.75
CA HIS A 28 -1.75 12.66 -1.62
C HIS A 28 -2.13 14.01 -2.21
N ASP A 29 -2.82 14.01 -3.35
CA ASP A 29 -3.36 15.22 -4.03
C ASP A 29 -4.58 15.84 -3.30
N GLY A 30 -5.09 15.19 -2.25
CA GLY A 30 -6.11 15.73 -1.35
C GLY A 30 -7.53 15.24 -1.60
N ASP A 31 -7.72 14.23 -2.45
CA ASP A 31 -9.01 13.60 -2.68
C ASP A 31 -9.31 12.57 -1.58
N VAL A 32 -10.19 12.90 -0.64
CA VAL A 32 -10.53 12.05 0.51
C VAL A 32 -12.04 12.10 0.78
N SER A 33 -12.68 10.93 0.85
CA SER A 33 -14.10 10.80 1.14
C SER A 33 -14.45 11.25 2.57
N MET A 34 -15.56 11.99 2.71
CA MET A 34 -16.07 12.49 4.00
C MET A 34 -16.90 11.48 4.80
N ALA A 35 -17.35 10.37 4.18
CA ALA A 35 -18.35 9.49 4.78
C ALA A 35 -17.82 8.68 5.97
N MET A 36 -16.55 8.25 5.95
CA MET A 36 -15.94 7.47 7.05
C MET A 36 -15.48 8.32 8.24
N SER A 37 -15.46 9.65 8.07
CA SER A 37 -14.79 10.58 8.99
C SER A 37 -15.52 10.67 10.32
N LYS A 38 -16.86 10.77 10.25
CA LYS A 38 -17.69 10.99 11.43
C LYS A 38 -17.75 9.77 12.32
N THR A 39 -17.87 8.58 11.72
CA THR A 39 -17.92 7.31 12.46
C THR A 39 -16.62 7.01 13.21
N THR A 40 -15.47 7.26 12.58
CA THR A 40 -14.16 7.01 13.21
C THR A 40 -13.85 8.02 14.31
N LEU A 41 -14.17 9.30 14.09
CA LEU A 41 -14.01 10.33 15.11
C LEU A 41 -14.89 10.11 16.33
N ASP A 42 -16.17 9.79 16.12
CA ASP A 42 -17.10 9.55 17.22
C ASP A 42 -16.69 8.30 18.03
N ALA A 43 -16.12 7.28 17.38
CA ALA A 43 -15.66 6.05 18.03
C ALA A 43 -14.36 6.24 18.84
N GLU A 44 -13.40 6.99 18.32
CA GLU A 44 -12.05 7.10 18.91
C GLU A 44 -11.85 8.35 19.78
N PHE A 45 -12.57 9.45 19.49
CA PHE A 45 -12.34 10.76 20.10
C PHE A 45 -13.62 11.45 20.59
N GLY A 46 -14.74 10.73 20.70
CA GLY A 46 -16.08 11.32 20.86
C GLY A 46 -16.28 12.24 22.07
N GLU A 47 -15.54 12.08 23.17
CA GLU A 47 -15.56 13.03 24.30
C GLU A 47 -14.64 14.23 24.07
N ASP A 48 -13.48 14.00 23.44
CA ASP A 48 -12.41 14.99 23.23
C ASP A 48 -12.74 16.02 22.15
N ILE A 49 -13.60 15.66 21.18
CA ILE A 49 -14.00 16.55 20.07
C ILE A 49 -15.24 17.40 20.38
N LYS A 50 -15.93 17.18 21.51
CA LYS A 50 -17.16 17.93 21.87
C LYS A 50 -16.93 19.43 22.07
N GLY A 51 -15.69 19.84 22.34
CA GLY A 51 -15.30 21.25 22.47
C GLY A 51 -14.91 21.93 21.16
N MET A 52 -14.79 21.18 20.05
CA MET A 52 -14.38 21.69 18.73
C MET A 52 -15.59 22.19 17.94
N SER A 53 -15.38 23.20 17.09
CA SER A 53 -16.37 23.65 16.12
C SER A 53 -16.65 22.57 15.06
N GLU A 54 -17.79 22.66 14.37
CA GLU A 54 -18.14 21.71 13.30
C GLU A 54 -17.09 21.68 12.18
N ASP A 55 -16.50 22.83 11.84
CA ASP A 55 -15.46 22.92 10.82
C ASP A 55 -14.17 22.21 11.27
N GLU A 56 -13.76 22.38 12.53
CA GLU A 56 -12.59 21.70 13.09
C GLU A 56 -12.81 20.18 13.16
N GLN A 57 -14.01 19.73 13.54
CA GLN A 57 -14.37 18.31 13.53
C GLN A 57 -14.32 17.75 12.10
N GLN A 58 -14.81 18.48 11.11
CA GLN A 58 -14.73 18.06 9.70
C GLN A 58 -13.28 17.97 9.20
N GLN A 59 -12.43 18.94 9.53
CA GLN A 59 -11.02 18.91 9.16
C GLN A 59 -10.27 17.74 9.80
N LEU A 60 -10.50 17.52 11.10
CA LEU A 60 -9.92 16.38 11.81
C LEU A 60 -10.37 15.06 11.18
N GLY A 61 -11.65 14.97 10.81
CA GLY A 61 -12.20 13.78 10.18
C GLY A 61 -11.56 13.47 8.83
N LYS A 62 -11.32 14.50 8.00
CA LYS A 62 -10.59 14.35 6.74
C LYS A 62 -9.17 13.85 6.98
N MET A 63 -8.49 14.38 8.00
CA MET A 63 -7.12 13.96 8.34
C MET A 63 -7.09 12.49 8.78
N VAL A 64 -8.04 12.07 9.61
CA VAL A 64 -8.16 10.67 10.07
C VAL A 64 -8.42 9.73 8.90
N ASN A 65 -9.36 10.05 8.00
CA ASN A 65 -9.62 9.21 6.83
C ASN A 65 -8.44 9.16 5.87
N LYS A 66 -7.76 10.31 5.66
CA LYS A 66 -6.56 10.38 4.84
C LYS A 66 -5.48 9.46 5.41
N ALA A 67 -5.27 9.49 6.73
CA ALA A 67 -4.29 8.64 7.39
C ALA A 67 -4.68 7.15 7.30
N ASP A 68 -5.93 6.79 7.57
CA ASP A 68 -6.43 5.41 7.49
C ASP A 68 -6.27 4.85 6.07
N ALA A 69 -6.73 5.59 5.06
CA ALA A 69 -6.62 5.19 3.67
C ALA A 69 -5.15 5.11 3.21
N HIS A 70 -4.30 6.05 3.64
CA HIS A 70 -2.88 6.03 3.33
C HIS A 70 -2.16 4.81 3.95
N VAL A 71 -2.40 4.53 5.23
CA VAL A 71 -1.80 3.36 5.90
C VAL A 71 -2.25 2.06 5.22
N LYS A 72 -3.55 1.91 4.94
CA LYS A 72 -4.08 0.73 4.24
C LYS A 72 -3.47 0.58 2.85
N GLY A 73 -3.46 1.65 2.06
CA GLY A 73 -2.89 1.62 0.72
C GLY A 73 -1.41 1.26 0.73
N CYS A 74 -0.59 1.89 1.60
CA CYS A 74 0.83 1.58 1.70
C CYS A 74 1.08 0.12 2.09
N MET A 75 0.32 -0.42 3.04
CA MET A 75 0.41 -1.83 3.40
C MET A 75 0.03 -2.74 2.23
N THR A 76 -1.08 -2.47 1.55
CA THR A 76 -1.54 -3.29 0.41
C THR A 76 -0.53 -3.29 -0.72
N VAL A 77 -0.07 -2.10 -1.16
CA VAL A 77 0.94 -1.96 -2.21
C VAL A 77 2.22 -2.70 -1.84
N ALA A 78 2.70 -2.53 -0.60
CA ALA A 78 3.89 -3.23 -0.12
C ALA A 78 3.73 -4.77 -0.19
N TYR A 79 2.68 -5.32 0.38
CA TYR A 79 2.50 -6.77 0.38
C TYR A 79 2.22 -7.36 -1.01
N CYS A 80 1.52 -6.63 -1.89
CA CYS A 80 1.37 -7.00 -3.29
C CYS A 80 2.73 -7.05 -4.01
N ALA A 81 3.57 -6.04 -3.82
CA ALA A 81 4.91 -6.02 -4.41
C ALA A 81 5.79 -7.15 -3.87
N ILE A 82 5.72 -7.48 -2.57
CA ILE A 82 6.41 -8.64 -2.00
C ILE A 82 5.95 -9.94 -2.69
N MET A 83 4.63 -10.12 -2.87
CA MET A 83 4.10 -11.29 -3.57
C MET A 83 4.61 -11.37 -5.01
N VAL A 84 4.61 -10.26 -5.75
CA VAL A 84 5.17 -10.19 -7.11
C VAL A 84 6.65 -10.58 -7.11
N ALA A 85 7.45 -10.04 -6.20
CA ALA A 85 8.87 -10.40 -6.08
C ALA A 85 9.07 -11.89 -5.81
N LYS A 86 8.30 -12.47 -4.89
CA LYS A 86 8.35 -13.91 -4.59
C LYS A 86 7.97 -14.77 -5.78
N LEU A 87 6.98 -14.34 -6.57
CA LEU A 87 6.59 -15.04 -7.78
C LEU A 87 7.67 -14.95 -8.86
N ILE A 88 8.34 -13.80 -9.02
CA ILE A 88 9.49 -13.63 -9.93
C ILE A 88 10.63 -14.55 -9.51
N GLN A 89 10.94 -14.60 -8.21
CA GLN A 89 11.97 -15.50 -7.66
C GLN A 89 11.66 -16.96 -7.96
N ALA A 90 10.40 -17.39 -7.83
CA ALA A 90 9.98 -18.75 -8.10
C ALA A 90 9.92 -19.08 -9.61
N ASN A 91 9.64 -18.10 -10.46
CA ASN A 91 9.49 -18.29 -11.89
C ASN A 91 9.85 -17.03 -12.67
N GLN A 92 11.09 -16.98 -13.17
CA GLN A 92 11.61 -15.85 -13.97
C GLN A 92 10.82 -15.56 -15.25
N PHE A 93 10.06 -16.52 -15.78
CA PHE A 93 9.27 -16.31 -17.00
C PHE A 93 8.08 -15.35 -16.81
N ILE A 94 7.72 -14.98 -15.58
CA ILE A 94 6.67 -13.97 -15.35
C ILE A 94 7.21 -12.54 -15.40
N LEU A 95 8.53 -12.36 -15.46
CA LEU A 95 9.16 -11.05 -15.40
C LEU A 95 8.70 -10.15 -16.56
N ASP A 96 8.53 -10.72 -17.74
CA ASP A 96 8.07 -9.98 -18.91
C ASP A 96 6.60 -9.55 -18.74
N ASP A 97 5.73 -10.45 -18.24
CA ASP A 97 4.34 -10.12 -17.91
C ASP A 97 4.27 -8.97 -16.87
N VAL A 98 5.13 -9.00 -15.86
CA VAL A 98 5.21 -7.95 -14.83
C VAL A 98 5.62 -6.60 -15.43
N ARG A 99 6.62 -6.58 -16.32
CA ARG A 99 7.09 -5.37 -16.99
C ARG A 99 6.05 -4.77 -17.94
N GLU A 100 5.31 -5.62 -18.63
CA GLU A 100 4.28 -5.17 -19.58
C GLU A 100 3.04 -4.65 -18.88
N TYR A 101 2.67 -5.25 -17.74
CA TYR A 101 1.38 -5.01 -17.11
C TYR A 101 1.40 -3.95 -16.01
N LEU A 102 2.48 -3.86 -15.22
CA LEU A 102 2.56 -2.86 -14.16
C LEU A 102 2.74 -1.46 -14.76
N ALA A 103 2.07 -0.48 -14.16
CA ALA A 103 2.21 0.91 -14.55
C ALA A 103 3.67 1.39 -14.40
N ASP A 104 4.05 2.38 -15.20
CA ASP A 104 5.39 2.96 -15.09
C ASP A 104 5.65 3.52 -13.68
N GLY A 105 6.82 3.23 -13.14
CA GLY A 105 7.18 3.57 -11.76
C GLY A 105 6.47 2.77 -10.66
N ALA A 106 5.66 1.76 -10.97
CA ALA A 106 4.90 0.99 -9.98
C ALA A 106 5.80 0.34 -8.92
N ILE A 107 6.88 -0.31 -9.36
CA ILE A 107 7.83 -0.96 -8.45
C ILE A 107 8.59 0.07 -7.62
N LYS A 108 9.02 1.19 -8.22
CA LYS A 108 9.68 2.28 -7.50
C LYS A 108 8.81 2.82 -6.37
N TYR A 109 7.53 3.05 -6.63
CA TYR A 109 6.58 3.52 -5.61
C TYR A 109 6.32 2.45 -4.55
N SER A 110 6.24 1.19 -4.95
CA SER A 110 6.10 0.08 -4.00
C SER A 110 7.29 -0.02 -3.04
N ILE A 111 8.50 0.25 -3.54
CA ILE A 111 9.71 0.31 -2.71
C ILE A 111 9.64 1.47 -1.71
N GLN A 112 9.04 2.61 -2.07
CA GLN A 112 8.77 3.70 -1.10
C GLN A 112 7.75 3.25 -0.04
N CYS A 113 6.72 2.50 -0.44
CA CYS A 113 5.75 1.94 0.50
C CYS A 113 6.39 0.95 1.49
N PHE A 114 7.47 0.26 1.13
CA PHE A 114 8.23 -0.56 2.09
C PHE A 114 8.83 0.29 3.22
N ASP A 115 9.35 1.48 2.91
CA ASP A 115 9.89 2.40 3.92
C ASP A 115 8.76 2.94 4.82
N GLU A 116 7.61 3.27 4.23
CA GLU A 116 6.44 3.72 4.99
C GLU A 116 5.90 2.62 5.92
N VAL A 117 5.78 1.38 5.43
CA VAL A 117 5.33 0.25 6.27
C VAL A 117 6.31 0.00 7.42
N ASP A 118 7.62 0.04 7.17
CA ASP A 118 8.62 -0.09 8.22
C ASP A 118 8.46 1.02 9.29
N ASN A 119 8.25 2.28 8.86
CA ASN A 119 7.99 3.39 9.78
C ASN A 119 6.69 3.20 10.58
N ILE A 120 5.60 2.79 9.94
CA ILE A 120 4.31 2.53 10.59
C ILE A 120 4.45 1.43 11.65
N LEU A 121 5.15 0.35 11.34
CA LEU A 121 5.38 -0.76 12.28
C LEU A 121 6.25 -0.32 13.46
N LYS A 122 7.30 0.46 13.23
CA LYS A 122 8.15 1.06 14.27
C LYS A 122 7.37 1.96 15.20
N LEU A 123 6.62 2.91 14.65
CA LEU A 123 5.83 3.86 15.44
C LEU A 123 4.72 3.18 16.24
N SER A 124 4.16 2.09 15.74
CA SER A 124 3.13 1.31 16.44
C SER A 124 3.69 0.28 17.43
N GLY A 125 5.01 0.10 17.49
CA GLY A 125 5.66 -0.94 18.30
C GLY A 125 5.31 -2.36 17.83
N LYS A 126 4.95 -2.53 16.55
CA LYS A 126 4.57 -3.80 15.92
C LYS A 126 5.59 -4.25 14.89
N GLU A 127 6.85 -3.88 15.10
CA GLU A 127 7.97 -4.35 14.30
C GLU A 127 7.99 -5.88 14.26
N ASP A 128 8.24 -6.43 13.07
CA ASP A 128 8.31 -7.87 12.84
C ASP A 128 9.46 -8.19 11.88
N ASP A 129 10.36 -9.05 12.34
CA ASP A 129 11.56 -9.47 11.59
C ASP A 129 11.21 -10.14 10.27
N VAL A 130 10.08 -10.86 10.22
CA VAL A 130 9.63 -11.58 9.02
C VAL A 130 9.24 -10.59 7.92
N SER A 131 8.45 -9.59 8.26
CA SER A 131 8.01 -8.52 7.34
C SER A 131 9.20 -7.69 6.86
N ALA A 132 10.11 -7.33 7.76
CA ALA A 132 11.35 -6.63 7.43
C ALA A 132 12.21 -7.45 6.44
N GLN A 133 12.34 -8.76 6.66
CA GLN A 133 13.10 -9.65 5.78
C GLN A 133 12.42 -9.77 4.41
N TYR A 134 11.09 -9.88 4.34
CA TYR A 134 10.37 -9.92 3.06
C TYR A 134 10.55 -8.64 2.24
N MET A 135 10.47 -7.47 2.86
CA MET A 135 10.73 -6.19 2.18
C MET A 135 12.17 -6.11 1.66
N LYS A 136 13.14 -6.53 2.47
CA LYS A 136 14.56 -6.58 2.07
C LYS A 136 14.81 -7.50 0.87
N GLU A 137 14.24 -8.69 0.89
CA GLU A 137 14.36 -9.66 -0.21
C GLU A 137 13.67 -9.16 -1.48
N ALA A 138 12.48 -8.56 -1.35
CA ALA A 138 11.77 -7.99 -2.49
C ALA A 138 12.59 -6.90 -3.20
N ARG A 139 13.20 -5.97 -2.44
CA ARG A 139 14.12 -4.96 -2.99
C ARG A 139 15.28 -5.59 -3.76
N ALA A 140 15.88 -6.65 -3.22
CA ALA A 140 16.99 -7.34 -3.88
C ALA A 140 16.55 -8.02 -5.20
N ILE A 141 15.36 -8.62 -5.21
CA ILE A 141 14.79 -9.27 -6.41
C ILE A 141 14.52 -8.21 -7.49
N PHE A 142 13.87 -7.10 -7.15
CA PHE A 142 13.61 -6.02 -8.10
C PHE A 142 14.92 -5.43 -8.67
N ALA A 143 15.92 -5.22 -7.81
CA ALA A 143 17.21 -4.71 -8.24
C ALA A 143 17.95 -5.66 -9.18
N THR A 144 17.95 -6.96 -8.86
CA THR A 144 18.59 -7.98 -9.70
C THR A 144 17.94 -8.07 -11.09
N ASN A 145 16.64 -7.76 -11.18
CA ASN A 145 15.87 -7.85 -12.42
C ASN A 145 15.67 -6.51 -13.13
N ASN A 146 16.37 -5.45 -12.69
CA ASN A 146 16.26 -4.09 -13.23
C ASN A 146 14.80 -3.59 -13.28
N LEU A 147 14.07 -3.75 -12.19
CA LEU A 147 12.70 -3.26 -12.02
C LEU A 147 12.62 -1.98 -11.17
N ASN A 148 13.75 -1.37 -10.82
CA ASN A 148 13.84 -0.24 -9.90
C ASN A 148 13.50 1.10 -10.53
#